data_AF-A0A0D2EY84-F1
#
_entry.id   AF-A0A0D2EY84-F1
#
_cell.length_a   1.000
_cell.length_b   1.000
_cell.length_c   1.000
_cell.angle_alpha   90.00
_cell.angle_beta   90.00
_cell.angle_gamma   90.00
#
_symmetry.space_group_name_H-M   'P 1'
#
loop_
_entity.id
_entity.type
_entity.pdbx_description
1 polymer ?
#
loop_
_entity_poly.entity_id
_entity_poly.type
_entity_poly.pdbx_seq_one_letter_code
_entity_poly.pdbx_strand_id
1 'polypeptide(L)'
;MATASSIFVLLLICLVSVLDLLPVVSASANVNTSANVDMCDWTVAAPLLYHEYHTDDCPARYHLLSNGQCEMEWQGLLFDLLACAGFCQMRTTFYYGQEQPYVRVPMCRGEMTCTIAESIHQNYAWKAKVNGNFKYSALTVGITGGYSEKSGISQSYKFSKHLEKDECGYFTFIPIVRSVCGTYTEGLLQGAICESQFTIGNACIDELVGFDTNDNIKDWRTVHGIVAFVYLDCLTLAPAPDDKQDVAWLQPGVRLPRGNNLLAQAYENLWNRSSQISMASQNGDPACSGDKAANATECVVAANELLLAGYMVVDADGKHGTGYALTIYNGCSVYLTYDEDWKGQDCDVSNLEVAAAAQAIMDTCAKNDMVGGQHVVRAAGHCACTVSFRKH
;
A
#
# COMPACT_ATOMS: atom_id res chain seq x y z
N MET A 1 34.97 -64.92 13.18
CA MET A 1 34.51 -64.48 11.85
C MET A 1 33.60 -63.29 12.06
N ALA A 2 34.01 -62.15 11.51
CA ALA A 2 33.37 -60.85 11.70
C ALA A 2 32.05 -60.78 10.93
N THR A 3 30.98 -60.32 11.59
CA THR A 3 29.67 -60.13 10.96
C THR A 3 29.45 -58.67 10.63
N ALA A 4 29.40 -58.40 9.33
CA ALA A 4 29.02 -57.15 8.71
C ALA A 4 27.57 -56.79 9.07
N SER A 5 27.38 -55.74 9.87
CA SER A 5 26.05 -55.15 10.09
C SER A 5 26.10 -53.67 10.48
N SER A 6 27.21 -53.17 11.03
CA SER A 6 27.31 -51.79 11.52
C SER A 6 27.79 -50.74 10.50
N ILE A 7 28.10 -51.09 9.25
CA ILE A 7 28.60 -50.12 8.25
C ILE A 7 27.45 -49.47 7.46
N PHE A 8 26.28 -50.11 7.36
CA PHE A 8 25.17 -49.56 6.56
C PHE A 8 24.35 -48.49 7.28
N VAL A 9 24.38 -48.41 8.61
CA VAL A 9 23.60 -47.42 9.37
C VAL A 9 24.33 -46.06 9.47
N LEU A 10 25.67 -46.05 9.48
CA LEU A 10 26.43 -44.79 9.52
C LEU A 10 26.44 -44.03 8.18
N LEU A 11 26.30 -44.73 7.05
CA LEU A 11 26.29 -44.11 5.72
C LEU A 11 24.95 -43.42 5.40
N LEU A 12 23.85 -43.85 6.03
CA LEU A 12 22.54 -43.20 5.87
C LEU A 12 22.40 -41.93 6.71
N ILE A 13 23.07 -41.84 7.86
CA ILE A 13 23.01 -40.67 8.73
C ILE A 13 23.86 -39.52 8.19
N CYS A 14 24.96 -39.80 7.47
CA CYS A 14 25.76 -38.74 6.83
C CYS A 14 25.11 -38.15 5.55
N LEU A 15 24.14 -38.83 4.94
CA LEU A 15 23.48 -38.36 3.71
C LEU A 15 22.29 -37.44 3.95
N VAL A 16 21.79 -37.34 5.19
CA VAL A 16 20.69 -36.43 5.56
C VAL A 16 21.20 -35.11 6.13
N SER A 17 22.46 -35.02 6.58
CA SER A 17 23.04 -33.80 7.18
C SER A 17 23.63 -32.79 6.18
N VAL A 18 23.53 -33.04 4.87
CA VAL A 18 24.16 -32.20 3.82
C VAL A 18 23.13 -31.43 2.99
N LEU A 19 21.82 -31.56 3.26
CA LEU A 19 20.79 -30.82 2.54
C LEU A 19 20.47 -29.42 3.09
N ASP A 20 20.98 -29.03 4.27
CA ASP A 20 20.67 -27.74 4.90
C ASP A 20 21.72 -26.63 4.67
N LEU A 21 22.63 -26.82 3.70
CA LEU A 21 23.63 -25.81 3.31
C LEU A 21 23.64 -25.59 1.80
N LEU A 22 22.46 -25.54 1.17
CA LEU A 22 22.36 -24.85 -0.10
C LEU A 22 22.38 -23.34 0.22
N PRO A 23 23.44 -22.59 -0.13
CA PRO A 23 23.30 -21.15 -0.21
C PRO A 23 22.12 -20.89 -1.14
N VAL A 24 21.26 -19.94 -0.77
CA VAL A 24 20.37 -19.32 -1.75
C VAL A 24 21.26 -18.92 -2.90
N VAL A 25 21.25 -19.71 -3.96
CA VAL A 25 21.85 -19.35 -5.23
C VAL A 25 20.98 -18.20 -5.67
N SER A 26 21.41 -16.98 -5.35
CA SER A 26 21.06 -15.81 -6.13
C SER A 26 21.39 -16.22 -7.55
N ALA A 27 20.35 -16.59 -8.31
CA ALA A 27 20.49 -16.76 -9.73
C ALA A 27 21.04 -15.43 -10.22
N SER A 28 22.33 -15.41 -10.54
CA SER A 28 22.89 -14.39 -11.39
C SER A 28 22.13 -14.57 -12.70
N ALA A 29 21.09 -13.77 -12.88
CA ALA A 29 20.44 -13.64 -14.16
C ALA A 29 21.58 -13.33 -15.13
N ASN A 30 21.81 -14.23 -16.09
CA ASN A 30 22.60 -13.92 -17.26
C ASN A 30 21.84 -12.80 -17.98
N VAL A 31 22.17 -11.56 -17.64
CA VAL A 31 21.66 -10.37 -18.31
C VAL A 31 22.26 -10.41 -19.71
N ASN A 32 21.52 -11.01 -20.64
CA ASN A 32 21.76 -10.79 -22.06
C ASN A 32 21.66 -9.27 -22.28
N THR A 33 22.80 -8.64 -22.54
CA THR A 33 23.01 -7.20 -22.79
C THR A 33 22.41 -6.75 -24.13
N SER A 34 21.15 -7.07 -24.39
CA SER A 34 20.55 -7.00 -25.73
C SER A 34 19.08 -6.57 -25.66
N ALA A 35 18.85 -5.39 -25.11
CA ALA A 35 17.78 -4.41 -25.39
C ALA A 35 17.83 -3.39 -24.23
N ASN A 36 17.66 -2.10 -24.51
CA ASN A 36 17.45 -1.08 -23.45
C ASN A 36 16.19 -1.46 -22.66
N VAL A 37 16.38 -2.18 -21.55
CA VAL A 37 15.36 -2.44 -20.55
C VAL A 37 15.23 -1.14 -19.77
N ASP A 38 14.18 -0.37 -20.06
CA ASP A 38 13.85 0.81 -19.26
C ASP A 38 13.39 0.31 -17.88
N MET A 39 14.28 0.40 -16.90
CA MET A 39 13.97 0.03 -15.51
C MET A 39 13.19 1.14 -14.78
N CYS A 40 13.06 2.30 -15.41
CA CYS A 40 12.52 3.52 -14.83
C CYS A 40 11.03 3.62 -15.06
N ASP A 41 10.54 3.05 -16.17
CA ASP A 41 9.12 2.78 -16.40
C ASP A 41 8.64 1.45 -15.78
N TRP A 42 9.57 0.61 -15.30
CA TRP A 42 9.32 -0.70 -14.68
C TRP A 42 8.42 -1.61 -15.54
N THR A 43 8.57 -1.55 -16.86
CA THR A 43 7.78 -2.38 -17.79
C THR A 43 8.41 -3.75 -18.07
N VAL A 44 9.76 -3.84 -18.04
CA VAL A 44 10.49 -5.03 -18.51
C VAL A 44 11.30 -5.72 -17.40
N ALA A 45 11.83 -4.99 -16.42
CA ALA A 45 12.57 -5.57 -15.30
C ALA A 45 12.31 -4.81 -13.99
N ALA A 46 12.36 -5.55 -12.88
CA ALA A 46 12.29 -4.94 -11.55
C ALA A 46 13.59 -4.18 -11.25
N PRO A 47 13.52 -2.93 -10.77
CA PRO A 47 14.69 -2.18 -10.38
C PRO A 47 15.30 -2.79 -9.12
N LEU A 48 16.63 -2.73 -9.02
CA LEU A 48 17.32 -2.87 -7.74
C LEU A 48 16.86 -1.73 -6.82
N LEU A 49 16.29 -2.09 -5.67
CA LEU A 49 15.86 -1.15 -4.66
C LEU A 49 17.06 -0.50 -3.96
N TYR A 50 16.89 0.72 -3.48
CA TYR A 50 17.90 1.58 -2.85
C TYR A 50 19.12 1.86 -3.74
N HIS A 51 18.97 1.68 -5.06
CA HIS A 51 19.94 2.07 -6.06
C HIS A 51 19.50 3.38 -6.72
N GLU A 52 20.46 4.30 -6.91
CA GLU A 52 20.24 5.55 -7.62
C GLU A 52 20.56 5.36 -9.10
N TYR A 53 19.54 5.50 -9.93
CA TYR A 53 19.62 5.48 -11.39
C TYR A 53 19.78 6.90 -11.90
N HIS A 54 20.72 7.12 -12.82
CA HIS A 54 21.01 8.44 -13.38
C HIS A 54 20.41 8.59 -14.79
N THR A 55 20.73 9.70 -15.47
CA THR A 55 20.24 9.99 -16.82
C THR A 55 20.63 8.96 -17.87
N ASP A 56 21.71 8.20 -17.64
CA ASP A 56 22.14 7.14 -18.56
C ASP A 56 21.26 5.88 -18.44
N ASP A 57 20.71 5.64 -17.25
CA ASP A 57 19.81 4.50 -16.95
C ASP A 57 18.34 4.89 -17.18
N CYS A 58 17.98 6.11 -16.75
CA CYS A 58 16.67 6.73 -16.85
C CYS A 58 16.76 8.00 -17.70
N PRO A 59 16.73 7.89 -19.04
CA PRO A 59 16.90 9.04 -19.93
C PRO A 59 15.81 10.06 -19.66
N ALA A 60 16.22 11.28 -19.33
CA ALA A 60 15.29 12.38 -19.08
C ALA A 60 14.53 12.75 -20.35
N ARG A 61 13.25 13.09 -20.21
CA ARG A 61 12.46 13.59 -21.35
C ARG A 61 12.82 15.03 -21.72
N TYR A 62 13.22 15.81 -20.73
CA TYR A 62 13.67 17.19 -20.87
C TYR A 62 15.07 17.35 -20.30
N HIS A 63 15.86 18.22 -20.91
CA HIS A 63 17.25 18.44 -20.54
C HIS A 63 17.46 19.77 -19.84
N LEU A 64 18.46 19.81 -18.98
CA LEU A 64 18.89 21.03 -18.33
C LEU A 64 19.62 21.92 -19.35
N LEU A 65 19.12 23.13 -19.55
CA LEU A 65 19.75 24.15 -20.38
C LEU A 65 21.00 24.71 -19.69
N SER A 66 21.89 25.32 -20.48
CA SER A 66 23.14 25.90 -19.97
C SER A 66 22.96 27.03 -18.96
N ASN A 67 21.77 27.65 -18.91
CA ASN A 67 21.41 28.67 -17.94
C ASN A 67 20.83 28.09 -16.63
N GLY A 68 20.85 26.75 -16.48
CA GLY A 68 20.36 26.04 -15.30
C GLY A 68 18.85 25.83 -15.26
N GLN A 69 18.13 26.24 -16.31
CA GLN A 69 16.68 26.01 -16.41
C GLN A 69 16.40 24.66 -17.03
N CYS A 70 15.28 24.05 -16.66
CA CYS A 70 14.80 22.90 -17.39
C CYS A 70 14.19 23.32 -18.73
N GLU A 71 14.42 22.52 -19.78
CA GLU A 71 13.63 22.59 -21.00
C GLU A 71 12.13 22.57 -20.66
N MET A 72 11.41 23.55 -21.18
CA MET A 72 9.96 23.66 -21.01
C MET A 72 9.31 23.46 -22.35
N GLU A 73 8.43 22.47 -22.44
CA GLU A 73 7.53 22.34 -23.58
C GLU A 73 6.25 23.15 -23.33
N TRP A 74 5.75 23.79 -24.38
CA TRP A 74 4.42 24.38 -24.34
C TRP A 74 3.40 23.24 -24.25
N GLN A 75 2.92 22.99 -23.04
CA GLN A 75 1.81 22.07 -22.81
C GLN A 75 0.51 22.78 -23.21
N GLY A 76 0.21 22.78 -24.50
CA GLY A 76 -0.94 23.49 -25.04
C GLY A 76 -2.25 23.13 -24.36
N LEU A 77 -3.10 24.15 -24.12
CA LEU A 77 -4.57 24.21 -23.86
C LEU A 77 -5.32 23.05 -23.17
N LEU A 78 -4.64 22.03 -22.65
CA LEU A 78 -5.28 20.82 -22.14
C LEU A 78 -5.79 21.01 -20.71
N PHE A 79 -5.28 21.99 -19.96
CA PHE A 79 -5.70 22.23 -18.56
C PHE A 79 -5.54 23.71 -18.14
N ASP A 80 -6.40 24.59 -18.67
CA ASP A 80 -6.88 25.89 -18.10
C ASP A 80 -5.97 26.84 -17.28
N LEU A 81 -4.65 26.70 -17.31
CA LEU A 81 -3.71 27.61 -16.64
C LEU A 81 -2.63 28.09 -17.61
N LEU A 82 -2.54 29.42 -17.76
CA LEU A 82 -1.51 30.19 -18.46
C LEU A 82 -0.13 30.03 -17.78
N ALA A 83 0.37 28.81 -17.66
CA ALA A 83 1.65 28.55 -17.03
C ALA A 83 2.50 27.61 -17.88
N CYS A 84 3.76 28.00 -18.08
CA CYS A 84 4.81 27.16 -18.60
C CYS A 84 5.52 26.49 -17.42
N ALA A 85 5.72 25.18 -17.48
CA ALA A 85 6.49 24.44 -16.48
C ALA A 85 7.13 23.20 -17.11
N GLY A 86 8.32 22.84 -16.62
CA GLY A 86 9.10 21.70 -17.08
C GLY A 86 9.83 21.03 -15.91
N PHE A 87 10.08 19.74 -16.04
CA PHE A 87 10.83 18.96 -15.07
C PHE A 87 11.89 18.13 -15.77
N CYS A 88 13.14 18.33 -15.37
CA CYS A 88 14.30 17.67 -15.95
C CYS A 88 14.78 16.64 -14.95
N GLN A 89 14.36 15.40 -15.16
CA GLN A 89 14.76 14.28 -14.34
C GLN A 89 16.29 14.11 -14.36
N MET A 90 16.87 13.88 -13.19
CA MET A 90 18.32 13.68 -13.05
C MET A 90 18.65 12.37 -12.35
N ARG A 91 17.84 11.98 -11.37
CA ARG A 91 18.00 10.72 -10.66
C ARG A 91 16.66 10.11 -10.27
N THR A 92 16.64 8.78 -10.23
CA THR A 92 15.51 7.99 -9.80
C THR A 92 15.98 6.93 -8.82
N THR A 93 15.23 6.74 -7.73
CA THR A 93 15.51 5.71 -6.73
C THR A 93 14.21 4.99 -6.42
N PHE A 94 14.27 3.66 -6.33
CA PHE A 94 13.15 2.84 -5.88
C PHE A 94 13.42 2.32 -4.48
N TYR A 95 12.45 2.32 -3.58
CA TYR A 95 12.61 1.80 -2.22
C TYR A 95 11.28 1.33 -1.64
N TYR A 96 11.33 0.59 -0.54
CA TYR A 96 10.12 0.21 0.16
C TYR A 96 9.50 1.38 0.92
N GLY A 97 8.21 1.60 0.70
CA GLY A 97 7.41 2.51 1.50
C GLY A 97 7.11 1.94 2.89
N GLN A 98 6.43 2.75 3.70
CA GLN A 98 5.96 2.31 5.01
C GLN A 98 4.97 1.16 4.86
N GLU A 99 5.11 0.13 5.69
CA GLU A 99 4.22 -1.02 5.75
C GLU A 99 2.78 -0.59 6.07
N GLN A 100 1.81 -1.38 5.58
CA GLN A 100 0.41 -1.24 5.93
C GLN A 100 -0.19 -2.61 6.25
N PRO A 101 -0.47 -2.92 7.53
CA PRO A 101 -1.02 -4.20 7.93
C PRO A 101 -2.38 -4.47 7.27
N TYR A 102 -2.63 -5.73 6.89
CA TYR A 102 -3.91 -6.15 6.33
C TYR A 102 -5.01 -6.11 7.39
N VAL A 103 -5.80 -5.04 7.43
CA VAL A 103 -6.86 -4.86 8.45
C VAL A 103 -7.95 -5.91 8.41
N ARG A 104 -8.18 -6.53 7.25
CA ARG A 104 -9.16 -7.61 7.06
C ARG A 104 -8.69 -8.96 7.61
N VAL A 105 -7.39 -9.13 7.81
CA VAL A 105 -6.83 -10.39 8.26
C VAL A 105 -6.50 -10.24 9.74
N PRO A 106 -7.11 -11.05 10.62
CA PRO A 106 -6.79 -10.99 12.04
C PRO A 106 -5.32 -11.35 12.26
N MET A 107 -4.75 -10.87 13.37
CA MET A 107 -3.47 -11.38 13.83
C MET A 107 -3.58 -12.88 14.10
N CYS A 108 -2.58 -13.63 13.66
CA CYS A 108 -2.51 -15.06 13.84
C CYS A 108 -1.68 -15.43 15.06
N ARG A 109 -2.05 -16.54 15.69
CA ARG A 109 -1.36 -17.14 16.84
C ARG A 109 -1.00 -18.59 16.51
N GLY A 110 -0.02 -19.13 17.21
CA GLY A 110 0.59 -20.44 16.94
C GLY A 110 -0.36 -21.62 16.85
N GLU A 111 0.18 -22.75 16.39
CA GLU A 111 -0.52 -24.02 16.17
C GLU A 111 -1.57 -23.96 15.03
N MET A 112 -1.44 -22.98 14.12
CA MET A 112 -2.31 -22.84 12.96
C MET A 112 -1.57 -22.30 11.73
N THR A 113 -2.18 -22.45 10.56
CA THR A 113 -1.71 -21.81 9.33
C THR A 113 -2.48 -20.51 9.12
N CYS A 114 -1.78 -19.39 9.26
CA CYS A 114 -2.27 -18.06 8.91
C CYS A 114 -2.31 -17.92 7.38
N THR A 115 -3.42 -17.46 6.79
CA THR A 115 -3.52 -17.32 5.33
C THR A 115 -4.19 -16.00 4.93
N ILE A 116 -3.64 -15.32 3.93
CA ILE A 116 -4.34 -14.29 3.16
C ILE A 116 -4.83 -14.93 1.85
N ALA A 117 -6.10 -14.69 1.52
CA ALA A 117 -6.67 -15.11 0.24
C ALA A 117 -6.34 -14.08 -0.86
N GLU A 118 -6.30 -14.54 -2.12
CA GLU A 118 -6.03 -13.69 -3.29
C GLU A 118 -7.06 -12.56 -3.44
N SER A 119 -8.29 -12.76 -2.95
CA SER A 119 -9.35 -11.76 -2.98
C SER A 119 -9.21 -10.65 -1.94
N ILE A 120 -8.24 -10.74 -1.01
CA ILE A 120 -8.04 -9.73 0.02
C ILE A 120 -6.95 -8.77 -0.41
N HIS A 121 -7.32 -7.51 -0.60
CA HIS A 121 -6.39 -6.44 -0.94
C HIS A 121 -6.19 -5.50 0.24
N GLN A 122 -5.13 -4.71 0.17
CA GLN A 122 -4.86 -3.62 1.09
C GLN A 122 -4.89 -2.31 0.30
N ASN A 123 -5.86 -1.44 0.59
CA ASN A 123 -5.86 -0.08 0.08
C ASN A 123 -4.61 0.66 0.58
N TYR A 124 -3.99 1.42 -0.31
CA TYR A 124 -2.83 2.22 -0.01
C TYR A 124 -2.93 3.57 -0.74
N ALA A 125 -3.01 4.66 0.02
CA ALA A 125 -2.85 6.01 -0.52
C ALA A 125 -1.51 6.58 -0.06
N TRP A 126 -0.76 7.09 -1.03
CA TRP A 126 0.49 7.79 -0.77
C TRP A 126 0.27 9.28 -0.89
N LYS A 127 0.54 10.01 0.20
CA LYS A 127 0.62 11.46 0.14
C LYS A 127 2.01 11.79 -0.39
N ALA A 128 2.10 12.18 -1.66
CA ALA A 128 3.35 12.50 -2.32
C ALA A 128 4.19 13.44 -1.43
N LYS A 129 5.42 13.03 -1.14
CA LYS A 129 6.37 13.89 -0.44
C LYS A 129 7.00 14.78 -1.49
N VAL A 130 6.49 16.00 -1.59
CA VAL A 130 7.04 17.05 -2.44
C VAL A 130 7.81 18.05 -1.60
N ASN A 131 9.01 18.42 -2.03
CA ASN A 131 9.77 19.52 -1.41
C ASN A 131 9.43 20.88 -2.05
N GLY A 132 8.18 21.08 -2.47
CA GLY A 132 7.67 22.28 -3.11
C GLY A 132 6.25 22.11 -3.64
N ASN A 133 5.64 23.19 -4.12
CA ASN A 133 4.35 23.13 -4.80
C ASN A 133 4.59 23.05 -6.30
N PHE A 134 4.77 21.83 -6.83
CA PHE A 134 5.02 21.61 -8.25
C PHE A 134 3.72 21.43 -9.03
N LYS A 135 3.69 21.88 -10.29
CA LYS A 135 2.58 21.58 -11.20
C LYS A 135 2.68 20.14 -11.66
N TYR A 136 1.62 19.36 -11.43
CA TYR A 136 1.57 17.94 -11.80
C TYR A 136 1.79 17.68 -13.29
N SER A 137 1.31 18.56 -14.16
CA SER A 137 1.47 18.38 -15.61
C SER A 137 2.95 18.42 -16.05
N ALA A 138 3.79 19.22 -15.39
CA ALA A 138 5.22 19.25 -15.64
C ALA A 138 5.90 17.93 -15.23
N LEU A 139 5.46 17.36 -14.10
CA LEU A 139 5.96 16.08 -13.61
C LEU A 139 5.50 14.91 -14.49
N THR A 140 4.20 14.88 -14.84
CA THR A 140 3.61 13.82 -15.67
C THR A 140 4.24 13.74 -17.05
N VAL A 141 4.67 14.87 -17.62
CA VAL A 141 5.33 14.86 -18.93
C VAL A 141 6.84 14.74 -18.80
N GLY A 142 7.47 15.39 -17.82
CA GLY A 142 8.93 15.46 -17.69
C GLY A 142 9.60 14.24 -17.05
N ILE A 143 8.86 13.47 -16.24
CA ILE A 143 9.35 12.22 -15.65
C ILE A 143 9.19 11.07 -16.65
N THR A 144 10.23 10.26 -16.80
CA THR A 144 10.21 9.06 -17.63
C THR A 144 9.25 8.03 -17.05
N GLY A 145 8.36 7.48 -17.89
CA GLY A 145 7.20 6.70 -17.46
C GLY A 145 6.03 7.52 -16.91
N GLY A 146 6.14 8.86 -16.83
CA GLY A 146 5.12 9.76 -16.30
C GLY A 146 5.10 9.85 -14.78
N TYR A 147 4.12 10.56 -14.21
CA TYR A 147 3.93 10.74 -12.76
C TYR A 147 2.45 10.60 -12.41
N SER A 148 2.14 9.93 -11.30
CA SER A 148 0.79 9.74 -10.81
C SER A 148 0.68 9.74 -9.29
N GLU A 149 -0.15 10.66 -8.77
CA GLU A 149 -0.54 10.71 -7.35
C GLU A 149 -1.60 9.69 -6.96
N LYS A 150 -2.04 8.86 -7.92
CA LYS A 150 -3.16 7.97 -7.71
C LYS A 150 -2.83 6.99 -6.60
N SER A 151 -3.76 6.87 -5.66
CA SER A 151 -3.79 5.77 -4.70
C SER A 151 -4.07 4.46 -5.44
N GLY A 152 -3.89 3.36 -4.74
CA GLY A 152 -4.13 2.05 -5.33
C GLY A 152 -4.34 0.98 -4.28
N ILE A 153 -4.32 -0.26 -4.75
CA ILE A 153 -4.47 -1.44 -3.92
C ILE A 153 -3.27 -2.35 -4.07
N SER A 154 -2.98 -3.16 -3.06
CA SER A 154 -1.96 -4.20 -3.17
C SER A 154 -2.32 -5.24 -4.25
N GLN A 155 -1.32 -5.92 -4.80
CA GLN A 155 -1.57 -7.02 -5.73
C GLN A 155 -2.29 -8.18 -5.01
N SER A 156 -3.12 -8.90 -5.75
CA SER A 156 -3.80 -10.11 -5.29
C SER A 156 -2.78 -11.22 -5.08
N TYR A 157 -2.60 -11.68 -3.84
CA TYR A 157 -1.71 -12.80 -3.55
C TYR A 157 -2.31 -13.77 -2.55
N LYS A 158 -1.99 -15.06 -2.72
CA LYS A 158 -2.20 -16.07 -1.69
C LYS A 158 -0.91 -16.28 -0.92
N PHE A 159 -0.91 -15.93 0.36
CA PHE A 159 0.19 -16.23 1.25
C PHE A 159 -0.30 -17.05 2.42
N SER A 160 0.44 -18.10 2.76
CA SER A 160 0.18 -18.93 3.92
C SER A 160 1.45 -19.04 4.75
N LYS A 161 1.31 -18.90 6.07
CA LYS A 161 2.39 -19.04 7.03
C LYS A 161 1.95 -19.98 8.14
N HIS A 162 2.62 -21.11 8.26
CA HIS A 162 2.46 -21.99 9.42
C HIS A 162 3.17 -21.35 10.61
N LEU A 163 2.47 -21.29 11.75
CA LEU A 163 3.01 -20.76 13.00
C LEU A 163 3.15 -21.90 14.00
N GLU A 164 4.36 -22.05 14.51
CA GLU A 164 4.64 -22.98 15.59
C GLU A 164 3.97 -22.50 16.87
N LYS A 165 3.95 -23.37 17.88
CA LYS A 165 3.49 -23.00 19.21
C LYS A 165 4.22 -21.75 19.73
N ASP A 166 3.47 -20.84 20.33
CA ASP A 166 3.95 -19.55 20.88
C ASP A 166 4.49 -18.55 19.84
N GLU A 167 4.28 -18.78 18.54
CA GLU A 167 4.53 -17.78 17.50
C GLU A 167 3.26 -16.95 17.22
N CYS A 168 3.42 -15.65 17.09
CA CYS A 168 2.35 -14.74 16.66
C CYS A 168 2.83 -13.85 15.54
N GLY A 169 1.90 -13.32 14.76
CA GLY A 169 2.25 -12.35 13.74
C GLY A 169 1.07 -11.91 12.90
N TYR A 170 1.35 -11.01 11.97
CA TYR A 170 0.37 -10.45 11.06
C TYR A 170 0.98 -10.31 9.67
N PHE A 171 0.11 -10.24 8.67
CA PHE A 171 0.53 -9.91 7.32
C PHE A 171 0.45 -8.41 7.07
N THR A 172 1.40 -7.90 6.31
CA THR A 172 1.51 -6.49 5.97
C THR A 172 1.88 -6.32 4.50
N PHE A 173 1.32 -5.31 3.85
CA PHE A 173 1.74 -4.92 2.52
C PHE A 173 2.82 -3.84 2.61
N ILE A 174 3.92 -4.03 1.90
CA ILE A 174 5.02 -3.07 1.82
C ILE A 174 5.08 -2.61 0.35
N PRO A 175 4.60 -1.40 0.02
CA PRO A 175 4.62 -0.91 -1.35
C PRO A 175 6.05 -0.56 -1.76
N ILE A 176 6.27 -0.48 -3.06
CA ILE A 176 7.49 0.10 -3.61
C ILE A 176 7.16 1.51 -4.11
N VAL A 177 8.00 2.45 -3.68
CA VAL A 177 7.92 3.87 -3.97
C VAL A 177 9.04 4.21 -4.95
N ARG A 178 8.71 5.00 -5.97
CA ARG A 178 9.66 5.63 -6.87
C ARG A 178 9.83 7.08 -6.45
N SER A 179 11.07 7.46 -6.12
CA SER A 179 11.45 8.85 -5.91
C SER A 179 12.24 9.35 -7.10
N VAL A 180 11.81 10.48 -7.65
CA VAL A 180 12.45 11.12 -8.80
C VAL A 180 12.88 12.51 -8.38
N CYS A 181 14.17 12.81 -8.58
CA CYS A 181 14.72 14.13 -8.33
C CYS A 181 15.28 14.74 -9.61
N GLY A 182 15.17 16.06 -9.71
CA GLY A 182 15.63 16.80 -10.87
C GLY A 182 15.58 18.30 -10.69
N THR A 183 15.52 19.02 -11.81
CA THR A 183 15.32 20.47 -11.83
C THR A 183 13.91 20.77 -12.30
N TYR A 184 13.16 21.49 -11.48
CA TYR A 184 11.83 22.02 -11.83
C TYR A 184 11.96 23.48 -12.22
N THR A 185 11.41 23.86 -13.38
CA THR A 185 11.32 25.26 -13.82
C THR A 185 9.88 25.59 -14.13
N GLU A 186 9.41 26.76 -13.72
CA GLU A 186 8.10 27.29 -14.10
C GLU A 186 8.15 28.79 -14.37
N GLY A 187 7.19 29.30 -15.12
CA GLY A 187 7.02 30.73 -15.37
C GLY A 187 5.58 31.11 -15.70
N LEU A 188 5.38 32.41 -15.93
CA LEU A 188 4.12 32.99 -16.39
C LEU A 188 4.08 32.97 -17.91
N LEU A 189 2.98 32.45 -18.48
CA LEU A 189 2.81 32.49 -19.93
C LEU A 189 2.30 33.86 -20.37
N GLN A 190 3.11 34.60 -21.13
CA GLN A 190 2.73 35.88 -21.74
C GLN A 190 2.82 35.75 -23.26
N GLY A 191 1.66 35.57 -23.90
CA GLY A 191 1.60 35.18 -25.32
C GLY A 191 2.13 33.76 -25.53
N ALA A 192 3.16 33.62 -26.37
CA ALA A 192 3.84 32.34 -26.63
C ALA A 192 5.19 32.21 -25.89
N ILE A 193 5.49 33.14 -24.96
CA ILE A 193 6.77 33.20 -24.26
C ILE A 193 6.52 32.92 -22.78
N CYS A 194 7.42 32.12 -22.21
CA CYS A 194 7.47 31.86 -20.78
C CYS A 194 8.30 32.96 -20.10
N GLU A 195 7.65 33.89 -19.41
CA GLU A 195 8.30 34.99 -18.69
C GLU A 195 8.38 34.72 -17.19
N SER A 196 9.21 35.52 -16.48
CA SER A 196 9.33 35.47 -15.01
C SER A 196 9.61 34.06 -14.46
N GLN A 197 10.55 33.37 -15.11
CA GLN A 197 10.84 31.97 -14.82
C GLN A 197 11.55 31.83 -13.47
N PHE A 198 11.10 30.87 -12.68
CA PHE A 198 11.69 30.44 -11.43
C PHE A 198 12.14 28.99 -11.54
N THR A 199 13.27 28.64 -10.92
CA THR A 199 13.86 27.31 -11.00
C THR A 199 14.23 26.80 -9.62
N ILE A 200 13.84 25.56 -9.35
CA ILE A 200 14.18 24.79 -8.15
C ILE A 200 15.05 23.62 -8.61
N GLY A 201 16.34 23.68 -8.30
CA GLY A 201 17.21 22.52 -8.41
C GLY A 201 16.92 21.52 -7.28
N ASN A 202 17.17 20.24 -7.53
CA ASN A 202 16.96 19.18 -6.54
C ASN A 202 15.50 19.08 -6.05
N ALA A 203 14.55 19.37 -6.96
CA ALA A 203 13.13 19.12 -6.75
C ALA A 203 12.90 17.61 -6.78
N CYS A 204 12.41 17.05 -5.67
CA CYS A 204 12.20 15.62 -5.50
C CYS A 204 10.71 15.33 -5.26
N ILE A 205 10.24 14.24 -5.85
CA ILE A 205 8.89 13.75 -5.65
C ILE A 205 8.85 12.24 -5.54
N ASP A 206 8.00 11.76 -4.66
CA ASP A 206 7.76 10.34 -4.42
C ASP A 206 6.38 9.93 -4.94
N GLU A 207 6.29 8.79 -5.62
CA GLU A 207 5.03 8.17 -5.99
C GLU A 207 5.03 6.65 -5.75
N LEU A 208 3.84 6.08 -5.61
CA LEU A 208 3.68 4.64 -5.68
C LEU A 208 3.98 4.16 -7.09
N VAL A 209 4.70 3.05 -7.19
CA VAL A 209 4.83 2.36 -8.47
C VAL A 209 3.58 1.52 -8.66
N GLY A 210 2.78 1.89 -9.66
CA GLY A 210 1.63 1.09 -10.07
C GLY A 210 1.87 0.48 -11.45
N PHE A 211 1.07 -0.51 -11.79
CA PHE A 211 1.09 -1.14 -13.09
C PHE A 211 -0.34 -1.44 -13.55
N ASP A 212 -0.54 -1.37 -14.85
CA ASP A 212 -1.83 -1.70 -15.46
C ASP A 212 -1.96 -3.22 -15.51
N THR A 213 -2.60 -3.78 -14.48
CA THR A 213 -2.98 -5.18 -14.44
C THR A 213 -4.09 -5.46 -15.45
N ASN A 214 -3.91 -6.47 -16.30
CA ASN A 214 -5.00 -7.05 -17.09
C ASN A 214 -5.91 -7.98 -16.26
N ASP A 215 -5.85 -7.90 -14.93
CA ASP A 215 -6.36 -8.88 -13.96
C ASP A 215 -7.90 -8.84 -13.82
N ASN A 216 -8.62 -8.38 -14.85
CA ASN A 216 -10.06 -8.14 -14.89
C ASN A 216 -10.60 -7.12 -13.85
N ILE A 217 -9.76 -6.67 -12.93
CA ILE A 217 -9.95 -5.46 -12.14
C ILE A 217 -9.54 -4.27 -13.02
N LYS A 218 -10.37 -3.94 -14.02
CA LYS A 218 -10.02 -2.98 -15.07
C LYS A 218 -9.83 -1.53 -14.61
N ASP A 219 -10.09 -1.25 -13.34
CA ASP A 219 -10.38 0.10 -12.89
C ASP A 219 -9.65 0.52 -11.60
N TRP A 220 -8.82 -0.36 -11.03
CA TRP A 220 -7.98 -0.01 -9.88
C TRP A 220 -6.52 0.02 -10.29
N ARG A 221 -5.79 1.04 -9.81
CA ARG A 221 -4.34 1.05 -9.90
C ARG A 221 -3.79 0.02 -8.93
N THR A 222 -3.32 -1.10 -9.44
CA THR A 222 -2.58 -2.07 -8.62
C THR A 222 -1.18 -1.52 -8.36
N VAL A 223 -0.74 -1.59 -7.10
CA VAL A 223 0.54 -1.06 -6.63
C VAL A 223 1.55 -2.19 -6.51
N HIS A 224 2.75 -1.98 -7.04
CA HIS A 224 3.89 -2.87 -6.81
C HIS A 224 4.29 -2.83 -5.34
N GLY A 225 4.59 -4.01 -4.81
CA GLY A 225 5.03 -4.18 -3.44
C GLY A 225 5.23 -5.65 -3.15
N ILE A 226 5.39 -5.94 -1.88
CA ILE A 226 5.47 -7.30 -1.38
C ILE A 226 4.52 -7.46 -0.20
N VAL A 227 4.15 -8.70 0.08
CA VAL A 227 3.50 -9.04 1.35
C VAL A 227 4.56 -9.68 2.24
N ALA A 228 4.71 -9.14 3.44
CA ALA A 228 5.57 -9.70 4.46
C ALA A 228 4.74 -10.26 5.61
N PHE A 229 5.24 -11.31 6.25
CA PHE A 229 4.71 -11.77 7.53
C PHE A 229 5.61 -11.23 8.64
N VAL A 230 5.05 -10.43 9.54
CA VAL A 230 5.77 -9.81 10.65
C VAL A 230 5.51 -10.63 11.90
N TYR A 231 6.58 -11.17 12.48
CA TYR A 231 6.50 -11.91 13.73
C TYR A 231 6.39 -10.97 14.92
N LEU A 232 5.56 -11.34 15.89
CA LEU A 232 5.32 -10.62 17.13
C LEU A 232 5.54 -11.54 18.32
N ASP A 233 5.91 -10.94 19.45
CA ASP A 233 5.76 -11.56 20.76
C ASP A 233 4.26 -11.66 21.10
N CYS A 234 3.76 -12.87 21.34
CA CYS A 234 2.33 -13.12 21.53
C CYS A 234 1.68 -12.39 22.72
N LEU A 235 2.46 -12.00 23.72
CA LEU A 235 1.97 -11.40 24.95
C LEU A 235 2.00 -9.88 24.88
N THR A 236 3.10 -9.31 24.37
CA THR A 236 3.35 -7.87 24.34
C THR A 236 2.95 -7.24 23.01
N LEU A 237 2.75 -8.04 21.96
CA LEU A 237 2.55 -7.61 20.56
C LEU A 237 3.72 -6.77 20.00
N ALA A 238 4.86 -6.74 20.69
CA ALA A 238 6.07 -6.13 20.16
C ALA A 238 6.64 -6.98 19.02
N PRO A 239 7.26 -6.37 17.99
CA PRO A 239 7.94 -7.14 16.95
C PRO A 239 8.99 -8.10 17.53
N ALA A 240 9.02 -9.31 17.00
CA ALA A 240 10.07 -10.27 17.30
C ALA A 240 11.45 -9.73 16.81
N PRO A 241 12.56 -10.29 17.32
CA PRO A 241 13.92 -9.90 16.92
C PRO A 241 14.13 -9.89 15.40
N ASP A 242 15.00 -8.99 14.93
CA ASP A 242 15.20 -8.71 13.50
C ASP A 242 15.61 -9.94 12.68
N ASP A 243 16.33 -10.90 13.27
CA ASP A 243 16.75 -12.15 12.62
C ASP A 243 15.58 -13.09 12.27
N LYS A 244 14.39 -12.83 12.82
CA LYS A 244 13.16 -13.57 12.51
C LYS A 244 12.28 -12.88 11.46
N GLN A 245 12.60 -11.65 11.09
CA GLN A 245 11.73 -10.84 10.25
C GLN A 245 12.10 -10.93 8.77
N ASP A 246 11.15 -10.54 7.92
CA ASP A 246 11.42 -10.37 6.51
C ASP A 246 12.42 -9.22 6.27
N VAL A 247 13.43 -9.46 5.42
CA VAL A 247 14.51 -8.50 5.13
C VAL A 247 14.00 -7.17 4.57
N ALA A 248 12.85 -7.17 3.90
CA ALA A 248 12.23 -5.96 3.40
C ALA A 248 11.56 -5.15 4.51
N TRP A 249 10.95 -5.82 5.51
CA TRP A 249 10.38 -5.15 6.68
C TRP A 249 11.46 -4.47 7.55
N LEU A 250 12.68 -5.01 7.52
CA LEU A 250 13.83 -4.45 8.22
C LEU A 250 14.37 -3.15 7.59
N GLN A 251 13.95 -2.81 6.37
CA GLN A 251 14.51 -1.66 5.65
C GLN A 251 14.12 -0.31 6.28
N PRO A 252 14.94 0.74 6.09
CA PRO A 252 14.67 2.06 6.65
C PRO A 252 13.31 2.61 6.21
N GLY A 253 12.52 3.10 7.18
CA GLY A 253 11.22 3.74 6.92
C GLY A 253 10.06 2.77 6.67
N VAL A 254 10.31 1.45 6.64
CA VAL A 254 9.25 0.46 6.39
C VAL A 254 8.40 0.20 7.63
N ARG A 255 9.02 -0.03 8.79
CA ARG A 255 8.31 -0.38 10.02
C ARG A 255 7.34 0.72 10.44
N LEU A 256 6.13 0.35 10.86
CA LEU A 256 5.25 1.27 11.57
C LEU A 256 5.98 1.84 12.80
N PRO A 257 6.00 3.18 13.01
CA PRO A 257 6.56 3.77 14.22
C PRO A 257 5.88 3.17 15.46
N ARG A 258 6.67 2.69 16.42
CA ARG A 258 6.18 2.04 17.66
C ARG A 258 6.29 2.97 18.88
N GLY A 259 5.72 2.55 20.00
CA GLY A 259 5.71 3.29 21.27
C GLY A 259 4.46 4.17 21.41
N ASN A 260 4.63 5.47 21.58
CA ASN A 260 3.52 6.43 21.74
C ASN A 260 2.80 6.76 20.41
N ASN A 261 3.02 5.97 19.36
CA ASN A 261 2.34 6.14 18.09
C ASN A 261 0.92 5.56 18.19
N LEU A 262 -0.07 6.44 18.06
CA LEU A 262 -1.49 6.09 18.21
C LEU A 262 -1.96 5.07 17.17
N LEU A 263 -1.42 5.10 15.95
CA LEU A 263 -1.82 4.16 14.89
C LEU A 263 -1.31 2.74 15.18
N ALA A 264 -0.06 2.58 15.64
CA ALA A 264 0.45 1.28 16.05
C ALA A 264 -0.37 0.69 17.21
N GLN A 265 -0.72 1.51 18.21
CA GLN A 265 -1.59 1.10 19.32
C GLN A 265 -2.99 0.70 18.84
N ALA A 266 -3.53 1.40 17.83
CA ALA A 266 -4.82 1.04 17.24
C ALA A 266 -4.81 -0.34 16.59
N TYR A 267 -3.74 -0.70 15.88
CA TYR A 267 -3.55 -2.05 15.35
C TYR A 267 -3.43 -3.09 16.46
N GLU A 268 -2.65 -2.81 17.51
CA GLU A 268 -2.52 -3.70 18.66
C GLU A 268 -3.88 -3.94 19.35
N ASN A 269 -4.71 -2.89 19.49
CA ASN A 269 -6.07 -3.00 20.01
C ASN A 269 -6.98 -3.84 19.10
N LEU A 270 -6.91 -3.62 17.78
CA LEU A 270 -7.65 -4.42 16.80
C LEU A 270 -7.28 -5.90 16.90
N TRP A 271 -5.99 -6.22 16.95
CA TRP A 271 -5.49 -7.59 17.05
C TRP A 271 -5.84 -8.26 18.38
N ASN A 272 -5.77 -7.52 19.49
CA ASN A 272 -6.23 -8.01 20.77
C ASN A 272 -7.71 -8.36 20.74
N ARG A 273 -8.55 -7.51 20.14
CA ARG A 273 -9.98 -7.78 20.00
C ARG A 273 -10.27 -8.96 19.08
N SER A 274 -9.61 -9.04 17.92
CA SER A 274 -9.79 -10.16 16.98
C SER A 274 -9.39 -11.51 17.57
N SER A 275 -8.50 -11.52 18.57
CA SER A 275 -8.12 -12.73 19.30
C SER A 275 -9.18 -13.22 20.29
N GLN A 276 -10.10 -12.34 20.71
CA GLN A 276 -11.12 -12.64 21.71
C GLN A 276 -12.47 -12.96 21.06
N ILE A 277 -12.82 -12.25 19.99
CA ILE A 277 -14.12 -12.32 19.34
C ILE A 277 -13.94 -12.29 17.83
N SER A 278 -14.67 -13.14 17.11
CA SER A 278 -14.72 -13.06 15.65
C SER A 278 -15.30 -11.71 15.22
N MET A 279 -14.53 -10.95 14.44
CA MET A 279 -14.92 -9.62 14.00
C MET A 279 -15.72 -9.70 12.70
N ALA A 280 -16.94 -9.16 12.71
CA ALA A 280 -17.80 -9.13 11.52
C ALA A 280 -17.10 -8.42 10.35
N SER A 281 -16.40 -7.32 10.63
CA SER A 281 -15.62 -6.54 9.66
C SER A 281 -14.48 -7.31 8.97
N GLN A 282 -14.05 -8.45 9.52
CA GLN A 282 -12.98 -9.27 8.96
C GLN A 282 -13.50 -10.54 8.27
N ASN A 283 -14.57 -11.14 8.82
CA ASN A 283 -15.00 -12.49 8.44
C ASN A 283 -16.36 -12.55 7.73
N GLY A 284 -17.14 -11.47 7.69
CA GLY A 284 -18.45 -11.50 7.04
C GLY A 284 -18.39 -11.24 5.55
N ASP A 285 -19.47 -11.61 4.84
CA ASP A 285 -19.66 -11.24 3.45
C ASP A 285 -20.33 -9.85 3.34
N PRO A 286 -19.85 -8.96 2.47
CA PRO A 286 -20.54 -7.70 2.18
C PRO A 286 -21.80 -7.95 1.34
N ALA A 287 -22.81 -7.11 1.55
CA ALA A 287 -24.00 -7.07 0.71
C ALA A 287 -23.79 -6.05 -0.41
N CYS A 288 -23.48 -6.53 -1.61
CA CYS A 288 -23.26 -5.68 -2.78
C CYS A 288 -24.57 -5.07 -3.30
N SER A 289 -24.52 -3.81 -3.70
CA SER A 289 -25.67 -3.10 -4.27
C SER A 289 -25.21 -2.17 -5.39
N GLY A 290 -25.94 -2.15 -6.50
CA GLY A 290 -25.73 -1.16 -7.56
C GLY A 290 -26.30 0.21 -7.21
N ASP A 291 -27.20 0.29 -6.24
CA ASP A 291 -27.81 1.54 -5.81
C ASP A 291 -26.79 2.39 -5.04
N LYS A 292 -26.61 3.65 -5.46
CA LYS A 292 -25.65 4.62 -4.87
C LYS A 292 -24.18 4.25 -5.05
N ALA A 293 -23.84 3.46 -6.06
CA ALA A 293 -22.46 3.17 -6.39
C ALA A 293 -21.67 4.48 -6.60
N ALA A 294 -20.49 4.55 -5.99
CA ALA A 294 -19.53 5.64 -6.12
C ALA A 294 -18.34 5.17 -6.97
N ASN A 295 -17.54 6.12 -7.46
CA ASN A 295 -16.33 5.77 -8.19
C ASN A 295 -15.36 5.02 -7.26
N ALA A 296 -14.91 3.85 -7.67
CA ALA A 296 -14.13 2.97 -6.82
C ALA A 296 -12.76 3.57 -6.51
N THR A 297 -12.10 4.20 -7.49
CA THR A 297 -10.83 4.90 -7.27
C THR A 297 -10.94 5.98 -6.19
N GLU A 298 -11.99 6.79 -6.21
CA GLU A 298 -12.26 7.79 -5.16
C GLU A 298 -12.52 7.13 -3.79
N CYS A 299 -13.22 6.00 -3.78
CA CYS A 299 -13.48 5.24 -2.56
C CYS A 299 -12.25 4.58 -1.95
N VAL A 300 -11.25 4.17 -2.75
CA VAL A 300 -9.95 3.71 -2.25
C VAL A 300 -9.29 4.81 -1.42
N VAL A 301 -9.29 6.05 -1.92
CA VAL A 301 -8.72 7.20 -1.19
C VAL A 301 -9.49 7.46 0.10
N ALA A 302 -10.82 7.51 0.02
CA ALA A 302 -11.68 7.76 1.18
C ALA A 302 -11.51 6.67 2.27
N ALA A 303 -11.39 5.40 1.88
CA ALA A 303 -11.13 4.29 2.79
C ALA A 303 -9.71 4.32 3.36
N ASN A 304 -8.71 4.75 2.58
CA ASN A 304 -7.35 4.88 3.08
C ASN A 304 -7.21 6.01 4.11
N GLU A 305 -7.96 7.11 4.00
CA GLU A 305 -7.98 8.14 5.05
C GLU A 305 -8.46 7.56 6.40
N LEU A 306 -9.37 6.56 6.40
CA LEU A 306 -9.73 5.83 7.63
C LEU A 306 -8.57 4.99 8.17
N LEU A 307 -7.78 4.37 7.30
CA LEU A 307 -6.61 3.59 7.69
C LEU A 307 -5.53 4.48 8.34
N LEU A 308 -5.24 5.64 7.73
CA LEU A 308 -4.30 6.62 8.27
C LEU A 308 -4.79 7.23 9.59
N ALA A 309 -6.10 7.41 9.72
CA ALA A 309 -6.74 7.89 10.94
C ALA A 309 -7.30 6.74 11.80
N GLY A 310 -6.70 5.55 11.69
CA GLY A 310 -7.17 4.32 12.34
C GLY A 310 -7.22 4.38 13.86
N TYR A 311 -6.46 5.30 14.45
CA TYR A 311 -6.44 5.58 15.89
C TYR A 311 -7.66 6.33 16.42
N MET A 312 -8.47 6.90 15.53
CA MET A 312 -9.72 7.54 15.94
C MET A 312 -10.80 6.49 16.18
N VAL A 313 -11.69 6.80 17.12
CA VAL A 313 -12.90 6.02 17.39
C VAL A 313 -14.11 6.75 16.81
N VAL A 314 -15.10 5.97 16.37
CA VAL A 314 -16.42 6.45 15.96
C VAL A 314 -17.12 7.07 17.16
N ASP A 315 -18.00 8.04 16.92
CA ASP A 315 -18.74 8.73 17.99
C ASP A 315 -19.58 7.74 18.81
N ALA A 316 -19.41 7.78 20.14
CA ALA A 316 -20.03 6.85 21.07
C ALA A 316 -21.54 7.11 21.30
N ASP A 317 -22.07 8.27 20.88
CA ASP A 317 -23.47 8.66 21.11
C ASP A 317 -24.38 8.47 19.87
N GLY A 318 -24.19 7.34 19.18
CA GLY A 318 -25.00 6.93 18.04
C GLY A 318 -26.43 6.54 18.39
N LYS A 319 -27.40 6.95 17.56
CA LYS A 319 -28.81 6.50 17.66
C LYS A 319 -29.13 5.53 16.54
N HIS A 320 -29.88 4.47 16.84
CA HIS A 320 -30.32 3.50 15.84
C HIS A 320 -30.92 4.20 14.61
N GLY A 321 -30.47 3.79 13.42
CA GLY A 321 -30.97 4.28 12.13
C GLY A 321 -30.42 5.64 11.71
N THR A 322 -29.60 6.28 12.54
CA THR A 322 -28.83 7.47 12.14
C THR A 322 -27.45 7.06 11.62
N GLY A 323 -26.75 8.00 11.01
CA GLY A 323 -25.43 7.76 10.48
C GLY A 323 -24.81 9.02 9.93
N TYR A 324 -23.55 8.94 9.52
CA TYR A 324 -22.80 10.06 8.98
C TYR A 324 -21.64 9.58 8.11
N ALA A 325 -21.13 10.48 7.26
CA ALA A 325 -19.91 10.22 6.50
C ALA A 325 -18.70 10.39 7.40
N LEU A 326 -17.90 9.33 7.55
CA LEU A 326 -16.63 9.38 8.29
C LEU A 326 -15.53 10.02 7.44
N THR A 327 -15.53 9.72 6.14
CA THR A 327 -14.63 10.34 5.15
C THR A 327 -15.40 10.63 3.87
N ILE A 328 -14.95 11.66 3.16
CA ILE A 328 -15.49 12.09 1.86
C ILE A 328 -14.30 12.46 0.98
N TYR A 329 -14.27 11.92 -0.24
CA TYR A 329 -13.26 12.27 -1.24
C TYR A 329 -13.89 12.26 -2.64
N ASN A 330 -13.83 13.41 -3.33
CA ASN A 330 -14.24 13.62 -4.73
C ASN A 330 -15.61 13.08 -5.20
N GLY A 331 -16.51 12.72 -4.28
CA GLY A 331 -17.82 12.16 -4.63
C GLY A 331 -18.04 10.76 -4.08
N CYS A 332 -17.03 10.12 -3.49
CA CYS A 332 -17.21 8.95 -2.64
C CYS A 332 -17.24 9.34 -1.15
N SER A 333 -18.14 8.72 -0.40
CA SER A 333 -18.16 8.80 1.07
C SER A 333 -18.16 7.40 1.70
N VAL A 334 -17.38 7.22 2.76
CA VAL A 334 -17.48 6.06 3.64
C VAL A 334 -18.48 6.41 4.75
N TYR A 335 -19.69 5.87 4.63
CA TYR A 335 -20.82 6.24 5.46
C TYR A 335 -21.11 5.15 6.49
N LEU A 336 -21.06 5.49 7.77
CA LEU A 336 -21.40 4.60 8.88
C LEU A 336 -22.86 4.83 9.30
N THR A 337 -23.60 3.75 9.50
CA THR A 337 -24.96 3.74 10.04
C THR A 337 -24.98 2.94 11.33
N TYR A 338 -25.64 3.47 12.35
CA TYR A 338 -25.82 2.79 13.63
C TYR A 338 -27.00 1.82 13.52
N ASP A 339 -26.75 0.55 13.83
CA ASP A 339 -27.78 -0.50 13.79
C ASP A 339 -28.40 -0.74 15.18
N GLU A 340 -27.93 -0.03 16.21
CA GLU A 340 -28.51 0.03 17.55
C GLU A 340 -28.16 1.36 18.23
N ASP A 341 -28.85 1.67 19.34
CA ASP A 341 -28.52 2.83 20.16
C ASP A 341 -27.22 2.56 20.94
N TRP A 342 -26.21 3.40 20.73
CA TRP A 342 -24.99 3.38 21.53
C TRP A 342 -25.21 4.24 22.77
N LYS A 343 -24.88 3.71 23.94
CA LYS A 343 -25.11 4.38 25.24
C LYS A 343 -23.82 4.41 26.04
N GLY A 344 -23.06 5.49 25.93
CA GLY A 344 -21.89 5.75 26.76
C GLY A 344 -20.61 5.02 26.32
N GLN A 345 -19.65 4.89 27.25
CA GLN A 345 -18.23 4.55 27.00
C GLN A 345 -17.95 3.12 26.50
N ASP A 346 -18.96 2.28 26.31
CA ASP A 346 -18.74 0.87 25.96
C ASP A 346 -18.63 0.64 24.44
N CYS A 347 -18.79 1.69 23.62
CA CYS A 347 -18.80 1.62 22.16
C CYS A 347 -17.59 2.24 21.47
N ASP A 348 -16.41 1.70 21.77
CA ASP A 348 -15.16 2.08 21.11
C ASP A 348 -14.98 1.33 19.78
N VAL A 349 -15.72 1.71 18.73
CA VAL A 349 -15.49 1.23 17.36
C VAL A 349 -14.37 2.03 16.73
N SER A 350 -13.23 1.39 16.41
CA SER A 350 -12.11 2.08 15.79
C SER A 350 -12.31 2.29 14.29
N ASN A 351 -11.69 3.33 13.73
CA ASN A 351 -11.65 3.54 12.29
C ASN A 351 -10.98 2.37 11.54
N LEU A 352 -10.09 1.61 12.17
CA LEU A 352 -9.53 0.39 11.56
C LEU A 352 -10.59 -0.70 11.35
N GLU A 353 -11.55 -0.85 12.26
CA GLU A 353 -12.66 -1.80 12.09
C GLU A 353 -13.56 -1.39 10.93
N VAL A 354 -13.86 -0.09 10.84
CA VAL A 354 -14.63 0.46 9.73
C VAL A 354 -13.87 0.32 8.41
N ALA A 355 -12.56 0.55 8.41
CA ALA A 355 -11.70 0.38 7.24
C ALA A 355 -11.64 -1.08 6.78
N ALA A 356 -11.53 -2.05 7.69
CA ALA A 356 -11.61 -3.48 7.36
C ALA A 356 -12.93 -3.81 6.66
N ALA A 357 -14.04 -3.29 7.20
CA ALA A 357 -15.35 -3.49 6.62
C ALA A 357 -15.53 -2.81 5.25
N ALA A 358 -15.01 -1.60 5.08
CA ALA A 358 -15.01 -0.89 3.80
C ALA A 358 -14.15 -1.62 2.75
N GLN A 359 -12.98 -2.13 3.15
CA GLN A 359 -12.14 -2.96 2.28
C GLN A 359 -12.88 -4.23 1.83
N ALA A 360 -13.66 -4.86 2.70
CA ALA A 360 -14.45 -6.03 2.31
C ALA A 360 -15.44 -5.71 1.18
N ILE A 361 -16.10 -4.55 1.25
CA ILE A 361 -16.98 -4.06 0.18
C ILE A 361 -16.17 -3.82 -1.10
N MET A 362 -15.00 -3.18 -1.02
CA MET A 362 -14.13 -2.97 -2.20
C MET A 362 -13.81 -4.31 -2.86
N ASP A 363 -13.21 -5.23 -2.11
CA ASP A 363 -12.73 -6.53 -2.58
C ASP A 363 -13.81 -7.38 -3.27
N THR A 364 -15.07 -7.23 -2.86
CA THR A 364 -16.16 -8.12 -3.30
C THR A 364 -17.14 -7.43 -4.26
N CYS A 365 -17.42 -6.15 -4.06
CA CYS A 365 -18.56 -5.47 -4.69
C CYS A 365 -18.17 -4.49 -5.80
N ALA A 366 -16.88 -4.22 -6.00
CA ALA A 366 -16.47 -3.31 -7.05
C ALA A 366 -16.51 -3.95 -8.43
N LYS A 367 -17.00 -3.19 -9.40
CA LYS A 367 -17.15 -3.60 -10.79
C LYS A 367 -17.24 -2.38 -11.71
N ASN A 368 -16.52 -2.39 -12.82
CA ASN A 368 -16.55 -1.32 -13.84
C ASN A 368 -16.30 0.08 -13.23
N ASP A 369 -15.26 0.23 -12.41
CA ASP A 369 -14.86 1.44 -11.68
C ASP A 369 -15.90 1.98 -10.69
N MET A 370 -16.88 1.16 -10.34
CA MET A 370 -17.94 1.55 -9.43
C MET A 370 -17.96 0.58 -8.26
N VAL A 371 -18.17 1.10 -7.05
CA VAL A 371 -18.34 0.29 -5.84
C VAL A 371 -19.60 0.73 -5.11
N GLY A 372 -20.42 -0.25 -4.75
CA GLY A 372 -21.64 -0.03 -4.00
C GLY A 372 -21.99 -1.26 -3.17
N GLY A 373 -22.46 -1.02 -1.96
CA GLY A 373 -22.78 -2.08 -1.02
C GLY A 373 -22.59 -1.63 0.42
N GLN A 374 -22.82 -2.58 1.31
CA GLN A 374 -22.70 -2.36 2.74
C GLN A 374 -22.10 -3.58 3.42
N HIS A 375 -21.47 -3.37 4.57
CA HIS A 375 -20.87 -4.43 5.34
C HIS A 375 -20.93 -4.13 6.83
N VAL A 376 -21.18 -5.18 7.61
CA VAL A 376 -21.34 -5.07 9.07
C VAL A 376 -19.96 -4.86 9.69
N VAL A 377 -19.80 -3.79 10.46
CA VAL A 377 -18.58 -3.54 11.23
C VAL A 377 -18.63 -4.36 12.52
N ARG A 378 -19.77 -4.31 13.22
CA ARG A 378 -20.05 -5.10 14.43
C ARG A 378 -21.47 -5.63 14.44
N ALA A 379 -21.63 -6.82 15.03
CA ALA A 379 -22.92 -7.48 15.18
C ALA A 379 -23.78 -6.85 16.30
N ALA A 380 -25.08 -7.19 16.28
CA ALA A 380 -26.07 -6.82 17.30
C ALA A 380 -25.59 -7.10 18.73
N GLY A 381 -25.81 -6.16 19.65
CA GLY A 381 -25.41 -6.26 21.07
C GLY A 381 -23.95 -5.90 21.36
N HIS A 382 -23.19 -5.48 20.35
CA HIS A 382 -21.77 -5.14 20.47
C HIS A 382 -21.44 -3.81 19.78
N CYS A 383 -22.32 -2.81 19.90
CA CYS A 383 -22.23 -1.53 19.19
C CYS A 383 -22.40 -1.74 17.69
N ALA A 384 -23.52 -2.38 17.37
CA ALA A 384 -23.87 -2.77 16.01
C ALA A 384 -23.88 -1.56 15.08
N CYS A 385 -23.16 -1.71 13.98
CA CYS A 385 -23.07 -0.70 12.94
C CYS A 385 -22.64 -1.30 11.62
N THR A 386 -23.02 -0.61 10.56
CA THR A 386 -22.80 -1.00 9.17
C THR A 386 -22.15 0.15 8.43
N VAL A 387 -21.13 -0.16 7.63
CA VAL A 387 -20.50 0.79 6.72
C VAL A 387 -21.02 0.59 5.31
N SER A 388 -21.13 1.66 4.53
CA SER A 388 -21.49 1.64 3.12
C SER A 388 -20.69 2.66 2.33
N PHE A 389 -20.41 2.40 1.06
CA PHE A 389 -19.99 3.44 0.14
C PHE A 389 -21.22 4.15 -0.42
N ARG A 390 -21.19 5.48 -0.45
CA ARG A 390 -22.25 6.29 -1.04
C ARG A 390 -21.66 7.37 -1.92
N LYS A 391 -22.29 7.60 -3.07
CA LYS A 391 -22.08 8.81 -3.85
C LYS A 391 -22.50 10.03 -3.02
N HIS A 392 -21.58 10.96 -2.81
CA HIS A 392 -21.81 12.20 -2.06
C HIS A 392 -22.53 13.25 -2.91
#